data_AF-A0A1G7SBI5-F1
#
_entry.id   AF-A0A1G7SBI5-F1
#
_cell.length_a   1.000
_cell.length_b   1.000
_cell.length_c   1.000
_cell.angle_alpha   90.00
_cell.angle_beta   90.00
_cell.angle_gamma   90.00
#
_symmetry.space_group_name_H-M   'P 1'
#
loop_
_entity.id
_entity.type
_entity.pdbx_description
1 polymer ?
#
loop_
_entity_poly.entity_id
_entity_poly.type
_entity_poly.pdbx_seq_one_letter_code
_entity_poly.pdbx_strand_id
1 'polypeptide(L)'
;MTAEALAAPFRHAVGRVSSLLMAVPLSLVLLIHPASMLNAQGHYSHSLLMLIMWGVGAGYVHGVGFEPRALAWRVVFHPLLAWAFMALGFGLWILARQWV
;
A
#
# COMPACT_ATOMS: atom_id res chain seq x y z
N MET A 1 -3.28 -11.92 -34.71
CA MET A 1 -3.13 -11.28 -33.38
C MET A 1 -1.73 -11.63 -32.88
N THR A 2 -0.80 -10.69 -32.81
CA THR A 2 0.58 -10.96 -32.41
C THR A 2 0.64 -11.28 -30.92
N ALA A 3 1.56 -12.16 -30.50
CA ALA A 3 1.72 -12.55 -29.09
C ALA A 3 1.97 -11.34 -28.16
N GLU A 4 2.56 -10.26 -28.69
CA GLU A 4 2.74 -8.99 -27.96
C GLU A 4 1.42 -8.29 -27.60
N ALA A 5 0.38 -8.38 -28.45
CA ALA A 5 -0.91 -7.79 -28.16
C ALA A 5 -1.62 -8.51 -27.00
N LEU A 6 -1.37 -9.81 -26.84
CA LEU A 6 -1.87 -10.60 -25.71
C LEU A 6 -1.08 -10.33 -24.41
N ALA A 7 0.20 -9.98 -24.52
CA ALA A 7 1.09 -9.74 -23.39
C ALA A 7 1.09 -8.28 -22.88
N ALA A 8 0.61 -7.32 -23.68
CA ALA A 8 0.56 -5.90 -23.32
C ALA A 8 -0.11 -5.61 -21.96
N PRO A 9 -1.24 -6.25 -21.58
CA PRO A 9 -1.87 -6.04 -20.27
C PRO A 9 -1.00 -6.51 -19.09
N PHE A 10 -0.07 -7.43 -19.34
CA PHE A 10 0.79 -8.06 -18.33
C PHE A 10 2.15 -7.39 -18.17
N ARG A 11 2.51 -6.42 -19.02
CA ARG A 11 3.80 -5.72 -18.97
C ARG A 11 4.07 -5.06 -17.61
N HIS A 12 3.03 -4.66 -16.88
CA HIS A 12 3.12 -4.09 -15.54
C HIS A 12 2.53 -5.00 -14.44
N ALA A 13 2.26 -6.27 -14.76
CA ALA A 13 1.61 -7.19 -13.84
C ALA A 13 2.40 -7.35 -12.53
N VAL A 14 3.73 -7.43 -12.60
CA VAL A 14 4.57 -7.58 -11.41
C VAL A 14 4.35 -6.41 -10.45
N GLY A 15 4.48 -5.16 -10.91
CA GLY A 15 4.30 -3.99 -10.05
C GLY A 15 2.89 -3.88 -9.45
N ARG A 16 1.86 -4.23 -10.24
CA ARG A 16 0.47 -4.25 -9.77
C ARG A 16 0.25 -5.30 -8.69
N VAL A 17 0.72 -6.52 -8.93
CA VAL A 17 0.62 -7.64 -7.98
C VAL A 17 1.39 -7.32 -6.70
N SER A 18 2.61 -6.78 -6.78
CA SER A 18 3.37 -6.34 -5.60
C SER A 18 2.60 -5.31 -4.77
N SER A 19 1.88 -4.39 -5.42
CA SER A 19 1.08 -3.38 -4.71
C SER A 19 -0.10 -4.00 -3.98
N LEU A 20 -0.80 -4.95 -4.59
CA LEU A 20 -1.88 -5.68 -3.95
C LEU A 20 -1.38 -6.57 -2.81
N LEU A 21 -0.24 -7.23 -3.00
CA LEU A 21 0.40 -8.07 -1.99
C LEU A 21 0.82 -7.26 -0.75
N MET A 22 1.16 -5.98 -0.90
CA MET A 22 1.42 -5.09 0.23
C MET A 22 0.14 -4.52 0.85
N ALA A 23 -0.80 -4.06 0.01
CA ALA A 23 -2.00 -3.37 0.45
C ALA A 23 -2.97 -4.30 1.20
N VAL A 24 -3.19 -5.51 0.69
CA VAL A 24 -4.17 -6.44 1.26
C VAL A 24 -3.84 -6.85 2.71
N PRO A 25 -2.62 -7.30 3.04
CA PRO A 25 -2.27 -7.63 4.43
C PRO A 25 -2.39 -6.42 5.35
N LEU A 26 -1.93 -5.24 4.94
CA LEU A 26 -2.04 -4.03 5.76
C LEU A 26 -3.51 -3.66 6.01
N SER A 27 -4.38 -3.73 4.99
CA SER A 27 -5.82 -3.53 5.16
C SER A 27 -6.42 -4.50 6.17
N LEU A 28 -6.10 -5.79 6.06
CA LEU A 28 -6.62 -6.80 6.97
C LEU A 28 -6.17 -6.52 8.41
N VAL A 29 -4.90 -6.17 8.61
CA VAL A 29 -4.38 -5.81 9.93
C VAL A 29 -5.09 -4.58 10.49
N LEU A 30 -5.20 -3.51 9.70
CA LEU A 30 -5.85 -2.26 10.10
C LEU A 30 -7.35 -2.40 10.39
N LEU A 31 -8.05 -3.28 9.67
CA LEU A 31 -9.49 -3.49 9.83
C LEU A 31 -9.83 -4.47 10.95
N ILE A 32 -9.08 -5.57 11.07
CA ILE A 32 -9.38 -6.65 12.02
C ILE A 32 -8.73 -6.40 13.37
N HIS A 33 -7.49 -5.92 13.39
CA HIS A 33 -6.73 -5.75 14.61
C HIS A 33 -5.88 -4.46 14.62
N PRO A 34 -6.53 -3.29 14.61
CA PRO A 34 -5.84 -1.99 14.55
C PRO A 34 -4.88 -1.79 15.72
N ALA A 35 -5.14 -2.40 16.89
CA ALA A 35 -4.27 -2.39 18.06
C ALA A 35 -2.84 -2.90 17.79
N SER A 36 -2.62 -3.68 16.74
CA SER A 36 -1.26 -4.10 16.35
C SER A 36 -0.38 -2.98 15.79
N MET A 37 -0.94 -1.79 15.53
CA MET A 37 -0.20 -0.61 15.08
C MET A 37 0.09 0.38 16.22
N LEU A 38 -0.12 -0.04 17.47
CA LEU A 38 0.25 0.73 18.67
C LEU A 38 1.78 0.77 18.82
N ASN A 39 2.29 1.90 19.30
CA ASN A 39 3.69 1.99 19.73
C ASN A 39 3.90 1.27 21.08
N ALA A 40 5.16 1.19 21.53
CA ALA A 40 5.54 0.53 22.78
C ALA A 40 4.86 1.12 24.03
N GLN A 41 4.33 2.34 23.95
CA GLN A 41 3.61 3.02 25.03
C GLN A 41 2.08 2.84 24.93
N GLY A 42 1.59 2.04 23.99
CA GLY A 42 0.16 1.81 23.79
C GLY A 42 -0.57 3.01 23.16
N HIS A 43 0.13 3.87 22.43
CA HIS A 43 -0.44 5.01 21.71
C HIS A 43 -0.35 4.86 20.19
N TYR A 44 -1.32 5.42 19.48
CA TYR A 44 -1.27 5.56 18.02
C TYR A 44 -0.59 6.87 17.63
N SER A 45 0.31 6.81 16.66
CA SER A 45 0.67 8.00 15.90
C SER A 45 -0.38 8.21 14.81
N HIS A 46 -1.30 9.15 15.04
CA HIS A 46 -2.40 9.41 14.10
C HIS A 46 -1.88 9.84 12.72
N SER A 47 -0.87 10.71 12.68
CA SER A 47 -0.25 11.17 11.42
C SER A 47 0.34 10.00 10.62
N LEU A 48 1.04 9.10 11.31
CA LEU A 48 1.66 7.93 10.68
C LEU A 48 0.60 6.96 10.18
N LEU A 49 -0.47 6.74 10.95
CA LEU A 49 -1.61 5.95 10.53
C LEU A 49 -2.27 6.52 9.27
N MET A 50 -2.46 7.83 9.20
CA MET A 50 -2.99 8.50 8.01
C MET A 50 -2.11 8.30 6.78
N LEU A 51 -0.78 8.36 6.93
CA LEU A 51 0.16 8.06 5.85
C LEU A 51 0.05 6.60 5.38
N ILE A 52 -0.07 5.65 6.31
CA ILE A 52 -0.23 4.22 5.97
C ILE A 52 -1.55 4.00 5.23
N MET A 53 -2.65 4.57 5.72
CA MET A 53 -3.96 4.46 5.07
C MET A 53 -3.95 5.05 3.67
N TRP A 54 -3.26 6.19 3.47
CA TRP A 54 -3.00 6.71 2.13
C TRP A 54 -2.22 5.71 1.29
N GLY A 55 -1.10 5.19 1.80
CA GLY A 55 -0.29 4.17 1.12
C GLY A 55 -1.11 2.97 0.65
N VAL A 56 -1.98 2.45 1.52
CA VAL A 56 -2.91 1.35 1.22
C VAL A 56 -3.88 1.74 0.10
N GLY A 57 -4.52 2.91 0.19
CA GLY A 57 -5.43 3.40 -0.85
C GLY A 57 -4.74 3.57 -2.21
N ALA A 58 -3.56 4.17 -2.23
CA ALA A 58 -2.73 4.32 -3.43
C ALA A 58 -2.23 2.97 -3.97
N GLY A 59 -1.93 2.02 -3.08
CA GLY A 59 -1.56 0.65 -3.42
C GLY A 59 -2.69 -0.09 -4.15
N TYR A 60 -3.95 0.08 -3.72
CA TYR A 60 -5.10 -0.43 -4.46
C TYR A 60 -5.28 0.25 -5.80
N VAL A 61 -5.21 1.59 -5.86
CA VAL A 61 -5.33 2.36 -7.11
C VAL A 61 -4.35 1.83 -8.18
N HIS A 62 -3.08 1.72 -7.83
CA HIS A 62 -2.08 1.15 -8.74
C HIS A 62 -2.28 -0.36 -8.97
N GLY A 63 -2.60 -1.11 -7.93
CA GLY A 63 -2.76 -2.57 -7.96
C GLY A 63 -3.86 -3.07 -8.89
N VAL A 64 -5.00 -2.37 -8.94
CA VAL A 64 -6.10 -2.70 -9.87
C VAL A 64 -5.86 -2.17 -11.28
N GLY A 65 -4.80 -1.38 -11.49
CA GLY A 65 -4.48 -0.76 -12.77
C GLY A 65 -5.31 0.48 -13.08
N PHE A 66 -5.87 1.16 -12.07
CA PHE A 66 -6.57 2.42 -12.28
C PHE A 66 -5.57 3.53 -12.60
N GLU A 67 -5.78 4.23 -13.71
CA GLU A 67 -4.91 5.32 -14.15
C GLU A 67 -5.61 6.68 -13.95
N PRO A 68 -5.18 7.50 -12.97
CA PRO A 68 -5.82 8.78 -12.70
C PRO A 68 -5.62 9.77 -13.85
N ARG A 69 -6.69 10.45 -14.27
CA ARG A 69 -6.65 11.39 -15.41
C ARG A 69 -5.94 12.71 -15.07
N ALA A 70 -6.20 13.27 -13.90
CA ALA A 70 -5.62 14.57 -13.50
C ALA A 70 -4.21 14.41 -12.92
N LEU A 71 -3.31 15.35 -13.25
CA LEU A 71 -1.90 15.31 -12.83
C LEU A 71 -1.75 15.24 -11.30
N ALA A 72 -2.54 16.04 -10.57
CA ALA A 72 -2.52 16.04 -9.10
C ALA A 72 -2.75 14.62 -8.53
N TRP A 73 -3.73 13.89 -9.09
CA TRP A 73 -4.03 12.53 -8.66
C TRP A 73 -2.96 11.52 -9.09
N ARG A 74 -2.29 11.74 -10.23
CA ARG A 74 -1.15 10.89 -10.64
C ARG A 74 0.03 11.01 -9.67
N VAL A 75 0.24 12.18 -9.07
CA VAL A 75 1.27 12.40 -8.05
C VAL A 75 0.85 11.79 -6.72
N VAL A 76 -0.37 12.08 -6.27
CA VAL A 76 -0.92 11.58 -4.99
C VAL A 76 -1.01 10.05 -4.94
N PHE A 77 -1.34 9.40 -6.06
CA PHE A 77 -1.44 7.94 -6.16
C PHE A 77 -0.23 7.31 -6.87
N HIS A 78 0.91 7.99 -6.87
CA HIS A 78 2.10 7.48 -7.53
C HIS A 78 2.56 6.16 -6.87
N PRO A 79 2.90 5.10 -7.64
CA PRO A 79 3.22 3.78 -7.09
C PRO A 79 4.38 3.81 -6.08
N LEU A 80 5.41 4.62 -6.33
CA LEU A 80 6.54 4.78 -5.41
C LEU A 80 6.12 5.37 -4.06
N LEU A 81 5.18 6.34 -4.06
CA LEU A 81 4.65 6.94 -2.83
C LEU A 81 3.84 5.91 -2.05
N ALA A 82 3.01 5.14 -2.76
CA ALA A 82 2.24 4.04 -2.18
C ALA A 82 3.16 3.02 -1.48
N TRP A 83 4.20 2.57 -2.18
CA TRP A 83 5.15 1.59 -1.65
C TRP A 83 5.93 2.13 -0.45
N ALA A 84 6.37 3.39 -0.49
CA ALA A 84 7.05 4.02 0.64
C ALA A 84 6.17 4.03 1.90
N PHE A 85 4.91 4.45 1.78
CA PHE A 85 3.97 4.51 2.90
C PHE A 85 3.53 3.13 3.40
N MET A 86 3.33 2.16 2.51
CA MET A 86 3.07 0.78 2.92
C MET A 86 4.29 0.14 3.59
N ALA A 87 5.51 0.40 3.09
CA ALA A 87 6.74 -0.07 3.73
C ALA A 87 6.91 0.51 5.15
N LEU A 88 6.56 1.79 5.36
CA LEU A 88 6.46 2.37 6.70
C LEU A 88 5.47 1.60 7.58
N GLY A 89 4.29 1.26 7.06
CA GLY A 89 3.29 0.47 7.78
C GLY A 89 3.80 -0.91 8.19
N PHE A 90 4.44 -1.65 7.29
CA PHE A 90 5.07 -2.92 7.61
C PHE A 90 6.21 -2.77 8.63
N GLY A 91 7.04 -1.74 8.50
CA GLY A 91 8.14 -1.46 9.43
C GLY A 91 7.63 -1.23 10.85
N LEU A 92 6.57 -0.42 11.00
CA LEU A 92 5.93 -0.18 12.30
C LEU A 92 5.31 -1.43 12.87
N TRP A 93 4.61 -2.20 12.04
CA TRP A 93 3.95 -3.42 12.48
C TRP A 93 4.95 -4.46 12.97
N ILE A 94 6.06 -4.63 12.25
CA ILE A 94 7.16 -5.52 12.64
C ILE A 94 7.76 -5.02 13.95
N LEU A 95 8.12 -3.73 14.04
CA LEU A 95 8.73 -3.16 15.24
C LEU A 95 7.82 -3.31 16.46
N ALA A 96 6.54 -3.01 16.35
CA ALA A 96 5.56 -3.15 17.43
C ALA A 96 5.48 -4.60 17.95
N ARG A 97 5.59 -5.60 17.08
CA ARG A 97 5.57 -7.02 17.45
C ARG A 97 6.84 -7.54 18.11
N GLN A 98 7.95 -6.81 18.07
CA GLN A 98 9.20 -7.26 18.73
C GLN A 98 9.20 -6.98 20.25
N TRP A 99 8.22 -6.22 20.75
CA TRP A 99 8.14 -5.78 22.15
C TRP A 99 6.98 -6.42 22.93
N VAL A 100 6.31 -7.41 22.34
CA VAL A 100 5.26 -8.25 22.96
C VAL A 100 5.83 -9.62 23.22
#